data_AF-R7S0K8-F1
#
_entry.id   AF-R7S0K8-F1
#
_cell.length_a   1.000
_cell.length_b   1.000
_cell.length_c   1.000
_cell.angle_alpha   90.00
_cell.angle_beta   90.00
_cell.angle_gamma   90.00
#
_symmetry.space_group_name_H-M   'P 1'
#
loop_
_entity.id
_entity.type
_entity.pdbx_description
1 polymer ?
#
loop_
_entity_poly.entity_id
_entity_poly.type
_entity_poly.pdbx_seq_one_letter_code
_entity_poly.pdbx_strand_id
1 'polypeptide(L)' 'LVFLPPYSPDLNPIEESFSALKAWLRRSYRHLLNSNNPILDIHEACAHAVTADKAIGWFRHSGY' A
#
# COMPACT_ATOMS: atom_id res chain seq x y z
N LEU A 1 -7.89 21.52 1.20
CA LEU A 1 -7.67 20.66 0.01
C LEU A 1 -6.35 21.06 -0.61
N VAL A 2 -5.42 20.12 -0.78
CA VAL A 2 -4.17 20.33 -1.53
C VAL A 2 -4.37 19.70 -2.89
N PHE A 3 -4.26 20.48 -3.96
CA PHE A 3 -4.38 19.97 -5.33
C PHE A 3 -3.00 19.60 -5.86
N LEU A 4 -2.87 18.36 -6.36
CA LEU A 4 -1.66 17.88 -6.99
C LEU A 4 -1.59 18.32 -8.46
N PRO A 5 -0.39 18.65 -8.98
CA PRO A 5 -0.22 18.83 -10.42
C PRO A 5 -0.57 17.52 -11.17
N PRO A 6 -1.04 17.62 -12.43
CA PRO A 6 -1.30 16.43 -13.26
C PRO A 6 -0.06 15.52 -13.33
N TYR A 7 -0.28 14.20 -13.32
CA TYR A 7 0.77 13.18 -13.46
C TYR A 7 1.93 13.31 -12.48
N SER A 8 1.66 13.72 -11.23
CA SER A 8 2.66 13.80 -10.15
C SER A 8 2.47 12.67 -9.12
N PRO A 9 2.67 11.39 -9.50
CA PRO A 9 2.49 10.27 -8.58
C PRO A 9 3.44 10.33 -7.39
N ASP A 10 4.63 10.90 -7.55
CA ASP A 10 5.62 11.04 -6.47
C ASP A 10 5.12 11.96 -5.33
N LEU A 11 4.17 12.85 -5.62
CA LEU A 11 3.54 13.73 -4.64
C LEU A 11 2.30 13.11 -3.99
N ASN A 12 1.96 11.86 -4.33
CA ASN A 12 0.79 11.19 -3.78
C ASN A 12 1.21 9.98 -2.92
N PRO A 13 1.13 10.08 -1.57
CA PRO A 13 1.60 9.02 -0.67
C PRO A 13 0.81 7.71 -0.83
N ILE A 14 -0.37 7.76 -1.47
CA ILE A 14 -1.14 6.54 -1.76
C ILE A 14 -0.40 5.60 -2.73
N GLU A 15 0.44 6.12 -3.63
CA GLU A 15 1.17 5.32 -4.61
C GLU A 15 2.13 4.35 -3.94
N GLU A 16 2.87 4.80 -2.92
CA GLU A 16 3.76 3.96 -2.13
C GLU A 16 2.98 2.93 -1.31
N SER A 17 1.83 3.31 -0.76
CA SER A 17 0.96 2.38 -0.03
C SER A 17 0.45 1.24 -0.91
N PHE A 18 -0.01 1.54 -2.13
CA PHE A 18 -0.43 0.53 -3.09
C PHE A 18 0.75 -0.31 -3.59
N SER A 19 1.93 0.29 -3.78
CA SER A 19 3.15 -0.44 -4.12
C SER A 19 3.51 -1.46 -3.04
N ALA A 20 3.48 -1.06 -1.76
CA ALA A 20 3.75 -1.92 -0.62
C ALA A 20 2.73 -3.08 -0.51
N LEU A 21 1.44 -2.79 -0.69
CA LEU A 21 0.38 -3.81 -0.68
C LEU A 21 0.59 -4.82 -1.82
N LYS A 22 0.79 -4.34 -3.06
CA LYS A 22 1.08 -5.20 -4.21
C LYS A 22 2.32 -6.06 -3.98
N ALA A 23 3.37 -5.51 -3.37
CA ALA A 23 4.58 -6.25 -3.04
C ALA A 23 4.32 -7.35 -1.99
N TRP A 24 3.50 -7.07 -0.98
CA TRP A 24 3.10 -8.08 0.01
C TRP A 24 2.31 -9.22 -0.64
N LEU A 25 1.28 -8.89 -1.44
CA LEU A 25 0.46 -9.89 -2.14
C LEU A 25 1.29 -10.79 -3.05
N ARG A 26 2.26 -10.22 -3.78
CA ARG A 26 3.17 -11.01 -4.64
C ARG A 26 4.03 -11.99 -3.84
N ARG A 27 4.51 -11.61 -2.66
CA ARG A 27 5.28 -12.50 -1.78
C ARG A 27 4.41 -13.61 -1.20
N SER A 28 3.16 -13.29 -0.88
CA SER A 28 2.20 -14.24 -0.28
C SER A 28 1.40 -15.05 -1.31
N TYR A 29 1.64 -14.84 -2.61
CA TYR A 29 0.79 -15.36 -3.70
C TYR A 29 0.46 -16.85 -3.61
N ARG A 30 1.45 -17.70 -3.27
CA ARG A 30 1.25 -19.16 -3.16
C ARG A 30 0.25 -19.54 -2.06
N HIS A 31 0.21 -18.77 -0.97
CA HIS A 31 -0.74 -18.97 0.12
C HIS A 31 -2.13 -18.49 -0.29
N LEU A 32 -2.19 -17.28 -0.89
CA LEU A 32 -3.44 -16.65 -1.33
C LEU A 32 -4.19 -17.46 -2.38
N LEU A 33 -3.47 -18.14 -3.29
CA LEU A 33 -4.08 -18.98 -4.33
C LEU A 33 -4.99 -20.09 -3.80
N ASN A 34 -4.69 -20.60 -2.60
CA ASN A 34 -5.42 -21.70 -1.98
C ASN A 34 -6.30 -21.24 -0.82
N SER A 35 -6.47 -19.93 -0.64
CA SER A 35 -7.23 -19.39 0.46
C SER A 35 -8.73 -19.55 0.23
N ASN A 36 -9.42 -20.00 1.28
CA ASN A 36 -10.87 -20.07 1.30
C ASN A 36 -11.52 -18.73 1.66
N ASN A 37 -10.73 -17.70 2.00
CA ASN A 37 -11.23 -16.38 2.36
C ASN A 37 -10.31 -15.25 1.86
N PRO A 38 -10.33 -14.95 0.55
CA PRO A 38 -9.45 -13.95 -0.05
C PRO A 38 -9.71 -12.52 0.47
N ILE A 39 -10.89 -12.25 1.02
CA ILE A 39 -11.22 -10.94 1.62
C ILE A 39 -10.40 -10.75 2.89
N LEU A 40 -10.42 -11.73 3.80
CA LEU A 40 -9.61 -11.66 5.03
C LEU A 40 -8.12 -11.54 4.71
N ASP A 41 -7.64 -12.25 3.70
CA ASP A 41 -6.24 -12.15 3.30
C ASP A 41 -5.85 -10.76 2.83
N ILE A 42 -6.73 -10.06 2.11
CA ILE A 42 -6.50 -8.66 1.70
C ILE A 42 -6.50 -7.75 2.92
N HIS A 43 -7.39 -7.97 3.89
CA HIS A 43 -7.37 -7.22 5.16
C HIS A 43 -6.05 -7.42 5.91
N GLU A 44 -5.56 -8.65 6.00
CA GLU A 44 -4.27 -8.98 6.61
C GLU A 44 -3.11 -8.35 5.82
N ALA A 45 -3.14 -8.45 4.49
CA ALA A 45 -2.17 -7.81 3.61
C ALA A 45 -2.09 -6.30 3.85
N CYS A 46 -3.24 -5.62 3.96
CA CYS A 46 -3.31 -4.19 4.28
C CYS A 46 -2.71 -3.90 5.66
N ALA A 47 -3.09 -4.67 6.68
CA ALA A 47 -2.59 -4.49 8.04
C ALA A 47 -1.06 -4.63 8.15
N HIS A 48 -0.47 -5.55 7.38
CA HIS A 48 0.99 -5.75 7.38
C HIS A 48 1.75 -4.83 6.42
N ALA A 49 1.16 -4.48 5.27
CA ALA A 49 1.83 -3.67 4.26
C ALA A 49 1.83 -2.18 4.65
N VAL A 50 0.75 -1.69 5.26
CA VAL A 50 0.47 -0.27 5.55
C VAL A 50 0.53 -0.04 7.06
N THR A 51 1.74 0.06 7.59
CA THR A 51 1.99 0.39 9.01
C THR A 51 2.06 1.90 9.23
N ALA A 52 1.80 2.37 10.46
CA ALA A 52 1.89 3.80 10.79
C ALA A 52 3.26 4.43 10.47
N ASP A 53 4.37 3.73 10.75
CA ASP A 53 5.72 4.22 10.47
C ASP A 53 5.96 4.45 8.96
N LYS A 54 5.60 3.46 8.15
CA LYS A 54 5.62 3.58 6.69
C LYS A 54 4.73 4.72 6.18
N ALA A 55 3.52 4.86 6.72
CA ALA A 55 2.62 5.94 6.32
C ALA A 55 3.27 7.30 6.57
N ILE A 56 3.84 7.52 7.77
CA ILE A 56 4.59 8.75 8.08
C ILE A 56 5.74 8.96 7.09
N GLY A 57 6.49 7.90 6.76
CA GLY A 57 7.55 7.95 5.76
C GLY A 57 7.08 8.38 4.38
N TRP A 58 5.97 7.83 3.90
CA TRP A 58 5.40 8.15 2.58
C TRP A 58 4.86 9.56 2.50
N PHE A 59 4.18 10.05 3.55
CA PHE A 59 3.77 11.45 3.62
C PHE A 59 4.98 12.38 3.53
N ARG A 60 6.05 12.11 4.29
CA ARG A 60 7.30 12.89 4.23
C ARG A 60 7.96 12.84 2.85
N HIS A 61 8.00 11.67 2.22
CA HIS A 61 8.56 11.50 0.88
C HIS A 61 7.78 12.30 -0.16
N SER A 62 6.45 12.33 -0.06
CA SER A 62 5.57 13.15 -0.92
C SER A 62 5.52 14.64 -0.54
N GLY A 63 6.27 15.08 0.47
CA GLY A 63 6.40 16.50 0.85
C GLY A 63 5.41 17.00 1.90
N TYR A 64 4.87 16.11 2.74
CA TYR A 64 3.91 16.40 3.82
C TYR A 64 4.49 16.20 5.23
#